data_AF-A0A7K7FN07-F1
#
_entry.id   AF-A0A7K7FN07-F1
#
_cell.length_a   1.000
_cell.length_b   1.000
_cell.length_c   1.000
_cell.angle_alpha   90.00
_cell.angle_beta   90.00
_cell.angle_gamma   90.00
#
_symmetry.space_group_name_H-M   'P 1'
#
loop_
_entity.id
_entity.type
_entity.pdbx_description
1 polymer ?
#
loop_
_entity_poly.entity_id
_entity_poly.type
_entity_poly.pdbx_seq_one_letter_code
_entity_poly.pdbx_strand_id
1 'polypeptide(L)'
;PCRAKTNVMFLKTHKTASSTILNIMFRFAERYNLTVALPADEFFHLGYPETFLARFVEEFQAIGQNYNIMCNHLRFNRSEVQKVMPTNTFYFSILRNPLSLMESSYVYYKDYVPAFRISKDVNEYLASPTKYYRPADYKQNIYARNIMWFDFGYDNNAEDNKKYIQMVLKEIEQNFHLILIADHFDESMILLKHTLCWDLDDVIYFKLNSRSQDTVQTLTPESKERIKKWCSLDWQLYLHFNQSFWRRIEETIGLKEMEKEVNRLRKRQKELMETCVLDQEAVGKDHINNKALLPFQSGAANILGYNLKQDLDNRTLRTCQQMVMPELQYMSYLYAVQHPHKKRKSLGFPLVWTSFQEK
;
A
#
# COMPACT_ATOMS: atom_id res chain seq x y z
N PRO A 1 -0.68 -28.56 -12.32
CA PRO A 1 -0.04 -27.22 -12.50
C PRO A 1 -1.00 -26.11 -12.02
N CYS A 2 -0.53 -25.21 -11.15
CA CYS A 2 -1.35 -24.07 -10.74
C CYS A 2 -1.39 -23.01 -11.86
N ARG A 3 -2.52 -22.33 -12.04
CA ARG A 3 -2.69 -21.25 -13.01
C ARG A 3 -2.61 -19.90 -12.29
N ALA A 4 -1.80 -18.99 -12.82
CA ALA A 4 -1.69 -17.63 -12.29
C ALA A 4 -3.06 -16.97 -12.18
N LYS A 5 -3.37 -16.43 -10.99
CA LYS A 5 -4.58 -15.66 -10.76
C LYS A 5 -4.39 -14.25 -11.31
N THR A 6 -5.28 -13.83 -12.20
CA THR A 6 -5.23 -12.51 -12.86
C THR A 6 -6.30 -11.55 -12.36
N ASN A 7 -7.37 -12.06 -11.74
CA ASN A 7 -8.41 -11.24 -11.11
C ASN A 7 -8.07 -11.06 -9.63
N VAL A 8 -7.57 -9.88 -9.25
CA VAL A 8 -7.04 -9.62 -7.91
C VAL A 8 -7.49 -8.27 -7.38
N MET A 9 -8.06 -8.27 -6.18
CA MET A 9 -8.37 -7.07 -5.42
C MET A 9 -7.42 -6.99 -4.23
N PHE A 10 -6.63 -5.93 -4.19
CA PHE A 10 -5.75 -5.58 -3.08
C PHE A 10 -6.36 -4.40 -2.33
N LEU A 11 -6.85 -4.62 -1.11
CA LEU A 11 -7.19 -3.52 -0.22
C LEU A 11 -5.89 -2.90 0.30
N LYS A 12 -5.53 -1.76 -0.30
CA LYS A 12 -4.38 -0.98 0.11
C LYS A 12 -4.68 -0.25 1.43
N THR A 13 -4.05 -0.67 2.53
CA THR A 13 -4.14 0.04 3.83
C THR A 13 -3.06 1.12 3.98
N HIS A 14 -3.28 2.09 4.86
CA HIS A 14 -2.37 3.20 5.05
C HIS A 14 -1.11 2.83 5.82
N LYS A 15 0.05 3.34 5.38
CA LYS A 15 1.36 3.26 6.08
C LYS A 15 1.85 1.83 6.38
N THR A 16 1.41 0.87 5.58
CA THR A 16 1.70 -0.58 5.69
C THR A 16 2.62 -1.10 4.57
N ALA A 17 3.47 -0.25 3.98
CA ALA A 17 4.25 -0.56 2.77
C ALA A 17 3.40 -0.93 1.53
N SER A 18 2.13 -0.55 1.54
CA SER A 18 1.15 -0.89 0.51
C SER A 18 1.40 -0.21 -0.85
N SER A 19 2.13 0.92 -0.91
CA SER A 19 2.61 1.50 -2.18
C SER A 19 3.57 0.57 -2.94
N THR A 20 4.37 -0.23 -2.22
CA THR A 20 5.24 -1.24 -2.83
C THR A 20 4.43 -2.36 -3.47
N ILE A 21 3.39 -2.86 -2.77
CA ILE A 21 2.48 -3.86 -3.33
C ILE A 21 1.70 -3.29 -4.51
N LEU A 22 1.23 -2.04 -4.45
CA LEU A 22 0.58 -1.40 -5.59
C LEU A 22 1.49 -1.35 -6.82
N ASN A 23 2.77 -1.04 -6.66
CA ASN A 23 3.75 -1.11 -7.76
C ASN A 23 3.87 -2.53 -8.34
N ILE A 24 3.95 -3.56 -7.49
CA ILE A 24 3.88 -4.97 -7.91
C ILE A 24 2.61 -5.26 -8.73
N MET A 25 1.45 -4.85 -8.23
CA MET A 25 0.15 -5.07 -8.91
C MET A 25 0.09 -4.37 -10.28
N PHE A 26 0.63 -3.16 -10.39
CA PHE A 26 0.68 -2.41 -11.66
C PHE A 26 1.64 -3.03 -12.66
N ARG A 27 2.83 -3.46 -12.22
CA ARG A 27 3.77 -4.20 -13.07
C ARG A 27 3.20 -5.51 -13.56
N PHE A 28 2.50 -6.23 -12.69
CA PHE A 28 1.78 -7.45 -13.06
C PHE A 28 0.70 -7.14 -14.10
N ALA A 29 -0.10 -6.08 -13.90
CA ALA A 29 -1.12 -5.68 -14.86
C ALA A 29 -0.53 -5.38 -16.25
N GLU A 30 0.56 -4.62 -16.33
CA GLU A 30 1.24 -4.37 -17.61
C GLU A 30 1.80 -5.64 -18.24
N ARG A 31 2.50 -6.48 -17.47
CA ARG A 31 3.14 -7.70 -17.98
C ARG A 31 2.14 -8.65 -18.63
N TYR A 32 0.93 -8.73 -18.07
CA TYR A 32 -0.11 -9.66 -18.52
C TYR A 32 -1.26 -8.97 -19.27
N ASN A 33 -1.09 -7.70 -19.70
CA ASN A 33 -2.09 -6.90 -20.41
C ASN A 33 -3.48 -6.91 -19.74
N LEU A 34 -3.51 -6.69 -18.43
CA LEU A 34 -4.72 -6.71 -17.61
C LEU A 34 -5.28 -5.30 -17.40
N THR A 35 -6.60 -5.21 -17.21
CA THR A 35 -7.27 -3.93 -16.93
C THR A 35 -7.27 -3.61 -15.43
N VAL A 36 -6.91 -2.38 -15.08
CA VAL A 36 -6.92 -1.88 -13.70
C VAL A 36 -8.14 -0.98 -13.46
N ALA A 37 -8.85 -1.18 -12.35
CA ALA A 37 -9.92 -0.31 -11.88
C ALA A 37 -9.33 1.00 -11.32
N LEU A 38 -9.08 1.96 -12.22
CA LEU A 38 -8.48 3.24 -11.89
C LEU A 38 -9.51 4.27 -11.42
N PRO A 39 -9.12 5.25 -10.59
CA PRO A 39 -10.04 6.30 -10.13
C PRO A 39 -10.55 7.19 -11.24
N ALA A 40 -11.82 7.59 -11.14
CA ALA A 40 -12.44 8.52 -12.08
C ALA A 40 -11.87 9.95 -12.01
N ASP A 41 -12.08 10.74 -13.06
CA ASP A 41 -11.82 12.19 -13.14
C ASP A 41 -10.35 12.57 -12.88
N GLU A 42 -10.06 13.59 -12.06
CA GLU A 42 -8.70 13.99 -11.66
C GLU A 42 -8.29 13.36 -10.30
N PHE A 43 -9.06 12.40 -9.78
CA PHE A 43 -8.77 11.78 -8.48
C PHE A 43 -7.69 10.70 -8.56
N PHE A 44 -6.99 10.47 -7.44
CA PHE A 44 -5.94 9.44 -7.28
C PHE A 44 -6.38 8.26 -6.40
N HIS A 45 -7.48 8.43 -5.67
CA HIS A 45 -8.09 7.43 -4.80
C HIS A 45 -9.50 7.14 -5.28
N LEU A 46 -10.00 5.95 -4.96
CA LEU A 46 -11.35 5.51 -5.29
C LEU A 46 -12.36 6.02 -4.26
N GLY A 47 -12.49 7.34 -4.16
CA GLY A 47 -13.48 8.04 -3.32
C GLY A 47 -13.13 8.19 -1.83
N TYR A 48 -11.91 7.85 -1.43
CA TYR A 48 -11.46 7.95 -0.04
C TYR A 48 -11.54 9.41 0.48
N PRO A 49 -12.03 9.68 1.71
CA PRO A 49 -12.31 8.73 2.81
C PRO A 49 -13.74 8.17 2.86
N GLU A 50 -14.58 8.49 1.88
CA GLU A 50 -15.93 7.93 1.83
C GLU A 50 -15.87 6.43 1.52
N THR A 51 -16.86 5.68 2.00
CA THR A 51 -17.00 4.26 1.70
C THR A 51 -17.07 4.06 0.18
N PHE A 52 -16.30 3.09 -0.33
CA PHE A 52 -16.18 2.86 -1.77
C PHE A 52 -17.55 2.63 -2.42
N LEU A 53 -17.73 3.26 -3.59
CA LEU A 53 -18.85 3.07 -4.50
C LEU A 53 -18.29 2.79 -5.90
N ALA A 54 -18.92 1.88 -6.64
CA ALA A 54 -18.43 1.47 -7.96
C ALA A 54 -18.28 2.63 -8.96
N ARG A 55 -19.10 3.69 -8.79
CA ARG A 55 -19.02 4.93 -9.59
C ARG A 55 -17.70 5.71 -9.44
N PHE A 56 -16.87 5.39 -8.45
CA PHE A 56 -15.55 6.01 -8.31
C PHE A 56 -14.50 5.41 -9.25
N VAL A 57 -14.83 4.32 -9.95
CA VAL A 57 -13.99 3.72 -10.99
C VAL A 57 -14.27 4.41 -12.33
N GLU A 58 -13.19 4.75 -13.02
CA GLU A 58 -13.23 5.41 -14.33
C GLU A 58 -14.03 4.58 -15.35
N GLU A 59 -14.95 5.24 -16.06
CA GLU A 59 -15.84 4.63 -17.07
C GLU A 59 -16.71 3.45 -16.57
N PHE A 60 -16.82 3.22 -15.26
CA PHE A 60 -17.58 2.09 -14.71
C PHE A 60 -19.04 2.06 -15.19
N GLN A 61 -19.69 3.22 -15.30
CA GLN A 61 -21.09 3.28 -15.76
C GLN A 61 -21.26 2.83 -17.23
N ALA A 62 -20.21 2.96 -18.05
CA ALA A 62 -20.23 2.56 -19.45
C ALA A 62 -19.75 1.12 -19.66
N ILE A 63 -18.72 0.70 -18.91
CA ILE A 63 -18.05 -0.59 -19.08
C ILE A 63 -18.65 -1.68 -18.19
N GLY A 64 -19.16 -1.32 -17.01
CA GLY A 64 -19.62 -2.26 -16.00
C GLY A 64 -18.48 -3.09 -15.41
N GLN A 65 -18.72 -4.38 -15.20
CA GLN A 65 -17.78 -5.31 -14.59
C GLN A 65 -16.77 -5.80 -15.65
N ASN A 66 -15.57 -5.22 -15.71
CA ASN A 66 -14.53 -5.66 -16.66
C ASN A 66 -13.10 -5.35 -16.21
N TYR A 67 -12.82 -5.39 -14.90
CA TYR A 67 -11.50 -5.10 -14.35
C TYR A 67 -10.85 -6.34 -13.77
N ASN A 68 -9.57 -6.52 -14.06
CA ASN A 68 -8.78 -7.61 -13.50
C ASN A 68 -8.13 -7.22 -12.18
N ILE A 69 -7.61 -6.01 -12.06
CA ILE A 69 -6.84 -5.55 -10.89
C ILE A 69 -7.53 -4.35 -10.24
N MET A 70 -7.68 -4.37 -8.92
CA MET A 70 -8.16 -3.23 -8.15
C MET A 70 -7.28 -3.07 -6.91
N CYS A 71 -6.44 -2.03 -6.90
CA CYS A 71 -5.42 -1.84 -5.86
C CYS A 71 -5.19 -0.37 -5.45
N ASN A 72 -5.90 0.58 -6.07
CA ASN A 72 -5.88 1.98 -5.64
C ASN A 72 -6.56 2.15 -4.27
N HIS A 73 -6.15 3.20 -3.57
CA HIS A 73 -6.61 3.44 -2.21
C HIS A 73 -8.13 3.67 -2.13
N LEU A 74 -8.81 2.96 -1.22
CA LEU A 74 -10.25 2.97 -1.05
C LEU A 74 -10.62 2.60 0.39
N ARG A 75 -11.82 2.99 0.84
CA ARG A 75 -12.43 2.47 2.07
C ARG A 75 -13.36 1.32 1.72
N PHE A 76 -13.11 0.13 2.26
CA PHE A 76 -13.70 -1.11 1.75
C PHE A 76 -15.22 -1.15 1.85
N ASN A 77 -15.84 -1.63 0.78
CA ASN A 77 -17.26 -1.96 0.72
C ASN A 77 -17.44 -3.20 -0.17
N ARG A 78 -17.66 -4.35 0.45
CA ARG A 78 -17.73 -5.63 -0.24
C ARG A 78 -18.72 -5.61 -1.41
N SER A 79 -19.93 -5.11 -1.15
CA SER A 79 -21.03 -5.11 -2.12
C SER A 79 -20.73 -4.26 -3.37
N GLU A 80 -20.03 -3.15 -3.20
CA GLU A 80 -19.66 -2.26 -4.31
C GLU A 80 -18.45 -2.77 -5.06
N VAL A 81 -17.47 -3.37 -4.37
CA VAL A 81 -16.31 -3.99 -5.03
C VAL A 81 -16.74 -5.16 -5.92
N GLN A 82 -17.77 -5.94 -5.53
CA GLN A 82 -18.33 -7.03 -6.35
C GLN A 82 -18.95 -6.57 -7.66
N LYS A 83 -19.38 -5.30 -7.75
CA LYS A 83 -19.91 -4.73 -9.00
C LYS A 83 -18.81 -4.49 -10.02
N VAL A 84 -17.59 -4.21 -9.55
CA VAL A 84 -16.42 -3.87 -10.38
C VAL A 84 -15.62 -5.12 -10.73
N MET A 85 -15.39 -6.00 -9.74
CA MET A 85 -14.47 -7.12 -9.84
C MET A 85 -15.20 -8.43 -10.14
N PRO A 86 -14.68 -9.31 -11.02
CA PRO A 86 -15.25 -10.62 -11.31
C PRO A 86 -15.50 -11.50 -10.08
N THR A 87 -16.40 -12.47 -10.19
CA THR A 87 -16.76 -13.37 -9.08
C THR A 87 -15.61 -14.26 -8.60
N ASN A 88 -14.65 -14.60 -9.48
CA ASN A 88 -13.47 -15.39 -9.17
C ASN A 88 -12.27 -14.56 -8.69
N THR A 89 -12.48 -13.28 -8.33
CA THR A 89 -11.42 -12.39 -7.84
C THR A 89 -10.83 -12.89 -6.52
N PHE A 90 -9.50 -12.85 -6.43
CA PHE A 90 -8.77 -13.08 -5.20
C PHE A 90 -8.64 -11.78 -4.41
N TYR A 91 -9.09 -11.78 -3.16
CA TYR A 91 -9.10 -10.60 -2.28
C TYR A 91 -8.00 -10.73 -1.24
N PHE A 92 -7.13 -9.74 -1.16
CA PHE A 92 -6.12 -9.68 -0.10
C PHE A 92 -5.88 -8.26 0.40
N SER A 93 -5.24 -8.15 1.55
CA SER A 93 -4.85 -6.88 2.16
C SER A 93 -3.51 -7.05 2.86
N ILE A 94 -3.00 -5.96 3.46
CA ILE A 94 -1.79 -5.96 4.28
C ILE A 94 -2.04 -5.18 5.57
N LEU A 95 -1.46 -5.64 6.67
CA LEU A 95 -1.46 -4.96 7.96
C LEU A 95 -0.03 -4.65 8.40
N ARG A 96 0.10 -3.79 9.41
CA ARG A 96 1.38 -3.48 10.05
C ARG A 96 1.17 -3.36 11.55
N ASN A 97 2.21 -3.66 12.32
CA ASN A 97 2.19 -3.45 13.76
C ASN A 97 1.74 -2.02 14.11
N PRO A 98 0.64 -1.85 14.88
CA PRO A 98 0.07 -0.53 15.18
C PRO A 98 1.02 0.45 15.86
N LEU A 99 2.07 -0.04 16.54
CA LEU A 99 3.09 0.80 17.16
C LEU A 99 3.87 1.58 16.09
N SER A 100 4.46 0.85 15.15
CA SER A 100 5.21 1.41 14.03
C SER A 100 4.30 2.15 13.05
N LEU A 101 3.05 1.72 12.92
CA LEU A 101 2.03 2.38 12.13
C LEU A 101 1.70 3.78 12.67
N MET A 102 1.43 3.89 13.98
CA MET A 102 1.06 5.17 14.62
C MET A 102 2.18 6.21 14.48
N GLU A 103 3.43 5.81 14.73
CA GLU A 103 4.58 6.70 14.51
C GLU A 103 4.68 7.12 13.05
N SER A 104 4.57 6.17 12.12
CA SER A 104 4.66 6.47 10.70
C SER A 104 3.51 7.34 10.19
N SER A 105 2.31 7.20 10.76
CA SER A 105 1.15 8.02 10.45
C SER A 105 1.34 9.44 11.00
N TYR A 106 1.77 9.55 12.28
CA TYR A 106 2.03 10.83 12.94
C TYR A 106 2.97 11.72 12.13
N VAL A 107 4.13 11.21 11.75
CA VAL A 107 5.14 11.98 11.02
C VAL A 107 4.66 12.34 9.60
N TYR A 108 4.05 11.38 8.88
CA TYR A 108 3.64 11.57 7.49
C TYR A 108 2.47 12.55 7.34
N TYR A 109 1.55 12.57 8.30
CA TYR A 109 0.38 13.45 8.28
C TYR A 109 0.49 14.63 9.24
N LYS A 110 1.68 14.88 9.78
CA LYS A 110 1.97 15.91 10.80
C LYS A 110 1.32 17.26 10.50
N ASP A 111 1.39 17.72 9.25
CA ASP A 111 0.93 19.06 8.89
C ASP A 111 -0.55 19.12 8.49
N TYR A 112 -1.18 17.99 8.19
CA TYR A 112 -2.54 17.94 7.62
C TYR A 112 -3.59 17.48 8.62
N VAL A 113 -3.23 16.60 9.55
CA VAL A 113 -4.16 16.04 10.54
C VAL A 113 -4.25 16.96 11.76
N PRO A 114 -5.43 17.52 12.08
CA PRO A 114 -5.59 18.42 13.22
C PRO A 114 -5.06 17.82 14.54
N ALA A 115 -5.31 16.53 14.77
CA ALA A 115 -4.84 15.83 15.97
C ALA A 115 -3.32 15.72 16.09
N PHE A 116 -2.57 15.82 15.00
CA PHE A 116 -1.10 15.75 15.02
C PHE A 116 -0.43 17.11 14.98
N ARG A 117 -1.06 18.11 14.37
CA ARG A 117 -0.43 19.39 13.99
C ARG A 117 0.21 20.12 15.17
N ILE A 118 -0.45 20.11 16.33
CA ILE A 118 -0.09 20.96 17.47
C ILE A 118 0.95 20.32 18.40
N SER A 119 0.93 19.01 18.61
CA SER A 119 1.88 18.33 19.51
C SER A 119 3.31 18.42 18.98
N LYS A 120 4.32 18.49 19.84
CA LYS A 120 5.73 18.55 19.40
C LYS A 120 6.15 17.27 18.68
N ASP A 121 5.85 16.12 19.29
CA ASP A 121 6.25 14.81 18.81
C ASP A 121 5.18 13.75 19.12
N VAL A 122 5.39 12.53 18.61
CA VAL A 122 4.43 11.43 18.76
C VAL A 122 4.23 11.03 20.23
N ASN A 123 5.26 11.18 21.08
CA ASN A 123 5.17 10.82 22.49
C ASN A 123 4.32 11.84 23.27
N GLU A 124 4.44 13.12 22.95
CA GLU A 124 3.57 14.16 23.52
C GLU A 124 2.12 13.95 23.08
N TYR A 125 1.87 13.68 21.80
CA TYR A 125 0.53 13.35 21.30
C TYR A 125 -0.08 12.18 22.09
N LEU A 126 0.67 11.09 22.22
CA LEU A 126 0.21 9.88 22.90
C LEU A 126 0.04 10.05 24.41
N ALA A 127 0.64 11.06 25.02
CA ALA A 127 0.42 11.36 26.43
C ALA A 127 -0.97 11.88 26.73
N SER A 128 -1.64 12.50 25.76
CA SER A 128 -3.01 12.99 25.91
C SER A 128 -3.72 13.05 24.56
N PRO A 129 -3.96 11.92 23.88
CA PRO A 129 -4.46 11.93 22.51
C PRO A 129 -5.85 12.56 22.42
N THR A 130 -6.69 12.43 23.46
CA THR A 130 -8.02 13.05 23.54
C THR A 130 -8.00 14.58 23.65
N LYS A 131 -6.86 15.19 24.06
CA LYS A 131 -6.66 16.64 24.02
C LYS A 131 -6.56 17.16 22.58
N TYR A 132 -6.00 16.34 21.69
CA TYR A 132 -5.69 16.72 20.31
C TYR A 132 -6.73 16.16 19.32
N TYR A 133 -7.26 14.96 19.56
CA TYR A 133 -8.25 14.29 18.73
C TYR A 133 -9.66 14.78 19.07
N ARG A 134 -10.22 15.64 18.23
CA ARG A 134 -11.61 16.11 18.35
C ARG A 134 -12.54 15.25 17.47
N PRO A 135 -13.61 14.66 18.03
CA PRO A 135 -14.57 13.88 17.23
C PRO A 135 -15.28 14.69 16.14
N ALA A 136 -15.44 16.01 16.31
CA ALA A 136 -16.03 16.87 15.29
C ALA A 136 -15.20 16.91 13.98
N ASP A 137 -13.88 16.73 14.07
CA ASP A 137 -12.95 16.73 12.94
C ASP A 137 -12.69 15.30 12.41
N TYR A 138 -13.67 14.38 12.56
CA TYR A 138 -13.44 12.96 12.34
C TYR A 138 -12.88 12.66 10.94
N LYS A 139 -13.38 13.32 9.88
CA LYS A 139 -12.93 13.10 8.50
C LYS A 139 -11.45 13.38 8.32
N GLN A 140 -10.93 14.40 9.00
CA GLN A 140 -9.52 14.78 8.93
C GLN A 140 -8.66 13.94 9.89
N ASN A 141 -9.25 13.52 11.01
CA ASN A 141 -8.55 12.78 12.06
C ASN A 141 -8.52 11.25 11.86
N ILE A 142 -9.05 10.70 10.77
CA ILE A 142 -9.02 9.25 10.47
C ILE A 142 -7.62 8.63 10.55
N TYR A 143 -6.57 9.38 10.23
CA TYR A 143 -5.17 8.92 10.28
C TYR A 143 -4.60 8.83 11.70
N ALA A 144 -5.31 9.37 12.69
CA ALA A 144 -4.84 9.49 14.07
C ALA A 144 -5.29 8.36 14.99
N ARG A 145 -6.19 7.49 14.54
CA ARG A 145 -6.75 6.41 15.35
C ARG A 145 -7.32 5.29 14.48
N ASN A 146 -6.95 4.05 14.77
CA ASN A 146 -7.48 2.83 14.14
C ASN A 146 -7.62 2.90 12.60
N ILE A 147 -6.58 3.34 11.89
CA ILE A 147 -6.69 3.61 10.45
C ILE A 147 -6.80 2.33 9.63
N MET A 148 -6.18 1.22 10.03
CA MET A 148 -6.38 -0.03 9.29
C MET A 148 -7.83 -0.48 9.41
N TRP A 149 -8.41 -0.43 10.62
CA TRP A 149 -9.84 -0.69 10.84
C TRP A 149 -10.75 0.18 9.97
N PHE A 150 -10.40 1.47 9.82
CA PHE A 150 -11.08 2.40 8.92
C PHE A 150 -11.00 1.96 7.45
N ASP A 151 -9.80 1.61 6.98
CA ASP A 151 -9.56 1.18 5.60
C ASP A 151 -10.40 -0.07 5.24
N PHE A 152 -10.60 -0.99 6.21
CA PHE A 152 -11.49 -2.15 6.08
C PHE A 152 -12.99 -1.82 6.05
N GLY A 153 -13.37 -0.54 6.14
CA GLY A 153 -14.75 -0.08 5.98
C GLY A 153 -15.47 0.24 7.28
N TYR A 154 -14.86 -0.02 8.42
CA TYR A 154 -15.52 0.09 9.74
C TYR A 154 -15.31 1.48 10.38
N ASP A 155 -15.99 1.74 11.49
CA ASP A 155 -15.82 2.96 12.27
C ASP A 155 -14.56 2.86 13.14
N ASN A 156 -13.61 3.76 12.93
CA ASN A 156 -12.35 3.81 13.65
C ASN A 156 -12.46 4.38 15.08
N ASN A 157 -13.63 4.94 15.41
CA ASN A 157 -13.98 5.38 16.76
C ASN A 157 -14.90 4.41 17.51
N ALA A 158 -15.22 3.26 16.92
CA ALA A 158 -16.02 2.24 17.58
C ALA A 158 -15.45 1.86 18.95
N GLU A 159 -16.35 1.53 19.87
CA GLU A 159 -15.95 1.10 21.21
C GLU A 159 -15.18 -0.22 21.15
N ASP A 160 -14.27 -0.40 22.10
CA ASP A 160 -13.53 -1.65 22.31
C ASP A 160 -14.45 -2.72 22.92
N ASN A 161 -15.37 -3.22 22.10
CA ASN A 161 -16.35 -4.21 22.47
C ASN A 161 -15.95 -5.57 21.89
N LYS A 162 -15.67 -6.55 22.76
CA LYS A 162 -15.20 -7.88 22.36
C LYS A 162 -16.12 -8.59 21.37
N LYS A 163 -17.44 -8.47 21.51
CA LYS A 163 -18.39 -9.12 20.58
C LYS A 163 -18.34 -8.47 19.20
N TYR A 164 -18.32 -7.14 19.16
CA TYR A 164 -18.19 -6.38 17.92
C TYR A 164 -16.87 -6.69 17.20
N ILE A 165 -15.75 -6.66 17.91
CA ILE A 165 -14.43 -6.96 17.34
C ILE A 165 -14.39 -8.37 16.74
N GLN A 166 -14.88 -9.37 17.47
CA GLN A 166 -14.91 -10.75 16.98
C GLN A 166 -15.82 -10.95 15.77
N MET A 167 -16.92 -10.20 15.69
CA MET A 167 -17.77 -10.17 14.50
C MET A 167 -17.02 -9.60 13.30
N VAL A 168 -16.36 -8.44 13.46
CA VAL A 168 -15.59 -7.78 12.39
C VAL A 168 -14.42 -8.65 11.91
N LEU A 169 -13.67 -9.27 12.81
CA LEU A 169 -12.56 -10.16 12.45
C LEU A 169 -13.05 -11.32 11.56
N LYS A 170 -14.17 -11.95 11.92
CA LYS A 170 -14.79 -13.01 11.12
C LYS A 170 -15.28 -12.52 9.76
N GLU A 171 -15.85 -11.32 9.71
CA GLU A 171 -16.29 -10.71 8.46
C GLU A 171 -15.10 -10.44 7.53
N ILE A 172 -13.96 -9.97 8.07
CA ILE A 172 -12.73 -9.80 7.28
C ILE A 172 -12.22 -11.16 6.79
N GLU A 173 -12.19 -12.20 7.62
CA GLU A 173 -11.80 -13.57 7.20
C GLU A 173 -12.69 -14.14 6.09
N GLN A 174 -13.97 -13.81 6.09
CA GLN A 174 -14.92 -14.24 5.05
C GLN A 174 -14.72 -13.47 3.74
N ASN A 175 -14.32 -12.20 3.82
CA ASN A 175 -14.19 -11.32 2.66
C ASN A 175 -12.80 -11.37 2.01
N PHE A 176 -11.75 -11.66 2.79
CA PHE A 176 -10.36 -11.65 2.34
C PHE A 176 -9.76 -13.05 2.41
N HIS A 177 -9.21 -13.50 1.29
CA HIS A 177 -8.55 -14.79 1.18
C HIS A 177 -7.16 -14.81 1.84
N LEU A 178 -6.53 -13.64 1.98
CA LEU A 178 -5.20 -13.50 2.56
C LEU A 178 -5.01 -12.11 3.18
N ILE A 179 -4.45 -12.04 4.38
CA ILE A 179 -3.99 -10.81 5.01
C ILE A 179 -2.47 -10.94 5.23
N LEU A 180 -1.70 -10.08 4.58
CA LEU A 180 -0.25 -10.01 4.67
C LEU A 180 0.20 -9.18 5.87
N ILE A 181 1.46 -9.32 6.29
CA ILE A 181 2.04 -8.60 7.43
C ILE A 181 3.30 -7.84 6.97
N ALA A 182 3.23 -6.51 7.02
CA ALA A 182 4.32 -5.64 6.58
C ALA A 182 5.60 -5.80 7.41
N ASP A 183 5.48 -6.21 8.68
CA ASP A 183 6.60 -6.53 9.56
C ASP A 183 7.39 -7.77 9.09
N HIS A 184 6.77 -8.60 8.24
CA HIS A 184 7.31 -9.81 7.61
C HIS A 184 7.15 -9.71 6.08
N PHE A 185 7.62 -8.61 5.50
CA PHE A 185 7.31 -8.25 4.12
C PHE A 185 7.86 -9.26 3.10
N ASP A 186 9.07 -9.79 3.32
CA ASP A 186 9.66 -10.79 2.42
C ASP A 186 8.85 -12.08 2.43
N GLU A 187 8.51 -12.58 3.61
CA GLU A 187 7.65 -13.75 3.81
C GLU A 187 6.27 -13.51 3.21
N SER A 188 5.74 -12.29 3.35
CA SER A 188 4.46 -11.88 2.75
C SER A 188 4.49 -11.94 1.23
N MET A 189 5.57 -11.52 0.58
CA MET A 189 5.70 -11.58 -0.89
C MET A 189 5.81 -13.03 -1.37
N ILE A 190 6.54 -13.89 -0.66
CA ILE A 190 6.59 -15.32 -0.96
C ILE A 190 5.22 -15.98 -0.76
N LEU A 191 4.52 -15.69 0.34
CA LEU A 191 3.18 -16.22 0.58
C LEU A 191 2.20 -15.78 -0.51
N LEU A 192 2.28 -14.50 -0.94
CA LEU A 192 1.47 -13.97 -2.04
C LEU A 192 1.78 -14.68 -3.37
N LYS A 193 3.06 -14.84 -3.71
CA LYS A 193 3.55 -15.58 -4.89
C LYS A 193 2.93 -16.97 -4.97
N HIS A 194 3.04 -17.75 -3.89
CA HIS A 194 2.49 -19.11 -3.82
C HIS A 194 0.97 -19.11 -3.92
N THR A 195 0.30 -18.17 -3.25
CA THR A 195 -1.16 -18.14 -3.18
C THR A 195 -1.81 -17.71 -4.51
N LEU A 196 -1.14 -16.81 -5.25
CA LEU A 196 -1.59 -16.35 -6.56
C LEU A 196 -1.05 -17.17 -7.73
N CYS A 197 -0.12 -18.10 -7.45
CA CYS A 197 0.60 -18.88 -8.45
C CYS A 197 1.32 -17.98 -9.46
N TRP A 198 2.00 -16.97 -8.92
CA TRP A 198 2.83 -16.03 -9.66
C TRP A 198 4.29 -16.48 -9.66
N ASP A 199 5.07 -15.93 -10.59
CA ASP A 199 6.51 -16.15 -10.63
C ASP A 199 7.23 -15.29 -9.58
N LEU A 200 8.49 -15.63 -9.28
CA LEU A 200 9.31 -14.82 -8.36
C LEU A 200 9.46 -13.36 -8.85
N ASP A 201 9.67 -13.18 -10.16
CA ASP A 201 9.83 -11.86 -10.77
C ASP A 201 8.53 -11.03 -10.78
N ASP A 202 7.38 -11.66 -10.57
CA ASP A 202 6.09 -10.96 -10.43
C ASP A 202 5.92 -10.34 -9.05
N VAL A 203 6.57 -10.86 -8.01
CA VAL A 203 6.53 -10.32 -6.63
C VAL A 203 7.80 -9.61 -6.19
N ILE A 204 8.81 -9.54 -7.07
CA ILE A 204 10.04 -8.82 -6.78
C ILE A 204 9.78 -7.33 -6.65
N TYR A 205 10.43 -6.66 -5.70
CA TYR A 205 10.11 -5.29 -5.37
C TYR A 205 11.35 -4.48 -4.97
N PHE A 206 11.26 -3.16 -5.11
CA PHE A 206 12.09 -2.21 -4.37
C PHE A 206 11.25 -1.53 -3.30
N LYS A 207 11.88 -1.09 -2.20
CA LYS A 207 11.16 -0.49 -1.08
C LYS A 207 10.73 0.94 -1.43
N LEU A 208 9.51 1.10 -1.93
CA LEU A 208 8.94 2.39 -2.27
C LEU A 208 8.29 3.06 -1.07
N ASN A 209 8.22 4.40 -1.11
CA ASN A 209 7.61 5.23 -0.07
C ASN A 209 8.23 4.98 1.33
N SER A 210 9.51 4.63 1.37
CA SER A 210 10.29 4.47 2.59
C SER A 210 10.75 5.84 3.09
N ARG A 211 10.82 6.00 4.41
CA ARG A 211 11.28 7.24 5.05
C ARG A 211 12.75 7.14 5.41
N SER A 212 13.43 8.28 5.36
CA SER A 212 14.77 8.40 5.91
C SER A 212 14.77 8.22 7.44
N GLN A 213 15.83 7.61 7.98
CA GLN A 213 15.90 7.24 9.41
C GLN A 213 15.90 8.47 10.33
N ASP A 214 16.41 9.62 9.87
CA ASP A 214 16.41 10.89 10.61
C ASP A 214 15.01 11.44 10.89
N THR A 215 13.99 11.01 10.14
CA THR A 215 12.59 11.41 10.38
C THR A 215 11.79 10.39 11.20
N VAL A 216 12.39 9.27 11.60
CA VAL A 216 11.75 8.25 12.43
C VAL A 216 11.84 8.65 13.90
N GLN A 217 10.70 8.74 14.57
CA GLN A 217 10.67 9.11 16.00
C GLN A 217 10.74 7.87 16.90
N THR A 218 11.59 7.93 17.92
CA THR A 218 11.66 6.86 18.93
C THR A 218 10.47 6.91 19.88
N LEU A 219 9.69 5.83 19.92
CA LEU A 219 8.60 5.66 20.88
C LEU A 219 9.13 5.24 22.25
N THR A 220 8.72 5.95 23.30
CA THR A 220 8.98 5.53 24.69
C THR A 220 8.23 4.23 25.01
N PRO A 221 8.70 3.43 25.99
CA PRO A 221 7.97 2.24 26.44
C PRO A 221 6.52 2.56 26.85
N GLU A 222 6.31 3.69 27.52
CA GLU A 222 4.97 4.12 27.91
C GLU A 222 4.09 4.46 26.71
N SER A 223 4.61 5.21 25.74
CA SER A 223 3.90 5.51 24.50
C SER A 223 3.49 4.25 23.75
N LYS A 224 4.32 3.20 23.74
CA LYS A 224 3.96 1.92 23.12
C LYS A 224 2.72 1.29 23.77
N GLU A 225 2.62 1.30 25.10
CA GLU A 225 1.42 0.81 25.80
C GLU A 225 0.21 1.70 25.58
N ARG A 226 0.41 3.02 25.50
CA ARG A 226 -0.66 3.97 25.18
C ARG A 226 -1.22 3.77 23.77
N ILE A 227 -0.38 3.45 22.78
CA ILE A 227 -0.84 3.13 21.41
C ILE A 227 -1.76 1.91 21.41
N LYS A 228 -1.41 0.84 22.13
CA LYS A 228 -2.25 -0.38 22.20
C LYS A 228 -3.66 -0.09 22.74
N LYS A 229 -3.80 0.92 23.61
CA LYS A 229 -5.10 1.37 24.14
C LYS A 229 -5.79 2.35 23.20
N TRP A 230 -5.06 3.32 22.65
CA TRP A 230 -5.61 4.35 21.78
C TRP A 230 -6.10 3.79 20.43
N CYS A 231 -5.30 2.90 19.85
CA CYS A 231 -5.56 2.18 18.61
C CYS A 231 -5.89 0.70 18.90
N SER A 232 -6.79 0.44 19.86
CA SER A 232 -7.05 -0.93 20.31
C SER A 232 -7.71 -1.83 19.27
N LEU A 233 -8.52 -1.27 18.35
CA LEU A 233 -9.13 -2.04 17.27
C LEU A 233 -8.05 -2.53 16.29
N ASP A 234 -7.13 -1.64 15.87
CA ASP A 234 -5.98 -2.02 15.04
C ASP A 234 -5.05 -3.01 15.76
N TRP A 235 -4.92 -2.90 17.10
CA TRP A 235 -4.16 -3.84 17.91
C TRP A 235 -4.74 -5.26 17.88
N GLN A 236 -6.05 -5.40 18.08
CA GLN A 236 -6.72 -6.69 17.99
C GLN A 236 -6.68 -7.26 16.57
N LEU A 237 -6.87 -6.39 15.56
CA LEU A 237 -6.76 -6.75 14.14
C LEU A 237 -5.38 -7.34 13.80
N TYR A 238 -4.32 -6.65 14.21
CA TYR A 238 -2.95 -7.10 13.95
C TYR A 238 -2.64 -8.41 14.66
N LEU A 239 -2.99 -8.57 15.94
CA LEU A 239 -2.73 -9.80 16.68
C LEU A 239 -3.40 -11.01 16.03
N HIS A 240 -4.67 -10.88 15.65
CA HIS A 240 -5.44 -11.94 15.01
C HIS A 240 -4.80 -12.37 13.69
N PHE A 241 -4.57 -11.41 12.79
CA PHE A 241 -4.09 -11.73 11.45
C PHE A 241 -2.60 -12.06 11.38
N ASN A 242 -1.78 -11.58 12.32
CA ASN A 242 -0.40 -12.02 12.45
C ASN A 242 -0.33 -13.51 12.86
N GLN A 243 -1.22 -13.96 13.74
CA GLN A 243 -1.32 -15.37 14.09
C GLN A 243 -1.79 -16.22 12.91
N SER A 244 -2.83 -15.78 12.18
CA SER A 244 -3.31 -16.52 11.00
C SER A 244 -2.29 -16.56 9.88
N PHE A 245 -1.51 -15.49 9.71
CA PHE A 245 -0.43 -15.40 8.72
C PHE A 245 0.63 -16.49 8.94
N TRP A 246 1.18 -16.59 10.16
CA TRP A 246 2.20 -17.60 10.47
C TRP A 246 1.65 -19.03 10.40
N ARG A 247 0.42 -19.24 10.89
CA ARG A 247 -0.26 -20.54 10.73
C ARG A 247 -0.38 -20.93 9.26
N ARG A 248 -0.79 -20.01 8.40
CA ARG A 248 -0.91 -20.24 6.96
C ARG A 248 0.44 -20.62 6.33
N ILE A 249 1.52 -19.94 6.71
CA ILE A 249 2.87 -20.28 6.23
C ILE A 249 3.24 -21.71 6.63
N GLU A 250 3.06 -22.07 7.90
CA GLU A 250 3.37 -23.40 8.41
C GLU A 250 2.59 -24.50 7.68
N GLU A 251 1.29 -24.28 7.45
CA GLU A 251 0.39 -25.25 6.82
C GLU A 251 0.60 -25.41 5.30
N THR A 252 1.07 -24.37 4.60
CA THR A 252 1.09 -24.37 3.12
C THR A 252 2.47 -24.45 2.50
N ILE A 253 3.47 -23.82 3.10
CA ILE A 253 4.84 -23.73 2.56
C ILE A 253 5.82 -24.44 3.51
N GLY A 254 5.62 -24.28 4.81
CA GLY A 254 6.54 -24.71 5.86
C GLY A 254 7.68 -23.71 6.07
N LEU A 255 8.07 -23.51 7.34
CA LEU A 255 9.04 -22.48 7.73
C LEU A 255 10.41 -22.64 7.06
N LYS A 256 10.89 -23.88 6.92
CA LYS A 256 12.19 -24.18 6.28
C LYS A 256 12.21 -23.84 4.80
N GLU A 257 11.11 -24.05 4.09
CA GLU A 257 11.04 -23.72 2.67
C GLU A 257 10.79 -22.22 2.46
N MET A 258 10.00 -21.60 3.35
CA MET A 258 9.81 -20.16 3.39
C MET A 258 11.16 -19.43 3.50
N GLU A 259 12.05 -19.85 4.40
CA GLU A 259 13.38 -19.25 4.55
C GLU A 259 14.20 -19.33 3.25
N LYS A 260 14.17 -20.47 2.55
CA LYS A 260 14.88 -20.63 1.27
C LYS A 260 14.30 -19.73 0.18
N GLU A 261 12.98 -19.66 0.05
CA GLU A 261 12.30 -18.80 -0.92
C GLU A 261 12.56 -17.33 -0.64
N VAL A 262 12.57 -16.91 0.63
CA VAL A 262 12.95 -15.55 1.05
C VAL A 262 14.40 -15.24 0.66
N ASN A 263 15.32 -16.18 0.85
CA ASN A 263 16.71 -16.00 0.42
C ASN A 263 16.84 -15.87 -1.12
N ARG A 264 16.04 -16.61 -1.89
CA ARG A 264 15.96 -16.46 -3.35
C ARG A 264 15.41 -15.09 -3.75
N LEU A 265 14.36 -14.62 -3.09
CA LEU A 265 13.79 -13.28 -3.28
C LEU A 265 14.83 -12.18 -3.03
N ARG A 266 15.53 -12.24 -1.89
CA ARG A 266 16.57 -11.27 -1.52
C ARG A 266 17.74 -11.28 -2.51
N LYS A 267 18.18 -12.45 -2.94
CA LYS A 267 19.22 -12.58 -3.97
C LYS A 267 18.78 -11.91 -5.28
N ARG A 268 17.58 -12.21 -5.76
CA ARG A 268 17.03 -11.63 -6.99
C ARG A 268 16.84 -10.11 -6.87
N GLN A 269 16.44 -9.63 -5.69
CA GLN A 269 16.28 -8.20 -5.42
C GLN A 269 17.63 -7.49 -5.52
N LYS A 270 18.68 -8.08 -4.93
CA LYS A 270 20.04 -7.55 -5.01
C LYS A 270 20.56 -7.47 -6.44
N GLU A 271 20.39 -8.53 -7.23
CA GLU A 271 20.78 -8.55 -8.66
C GLU A 271 20.09 -7.42 -9.46
N LEU A 272 18.80 -7.18 -9.21
CA LEU A 272 18.08 -6.08 -9.84
C LEU A 272 18.54 -4.70 -9.32
N MET A 273 18.85 -4.55 -8.03
CA MET A 273 19.39 -3.28 -7.52
C MET A 273 20.77 -2.99 -8.11
N GLU A 274 21.63 -4.00 -8.23
CA GLU A 274 22.92 -3.90 -8.91
C GLU A 274 22.77 -3.52 -10.39
N THR A 275 21.71 -3.98 -11.05
CA THR A 275 21.45 -3.63 -12.45
C THR A 275 20.88 -2.22 -12.59
N CYS A 276 19.91 -1.86 -11.74
CA CYS A 276 19.05 -0.70 -11.94
C CYS A 276 19.51 0.56 -11.21
N VAL A 277 19.97 0.43 -9.96
CA VAL A 277 20.04 1.55 -9.01
C VAL A 277 21.48 2.03 -8.89
N LEU A 278 21.68 3.34 -9.05
CA LEU A 278 22.95 4.01 -8.80
C LEU A 278 23.28 3.87 -7.30
N ASP A 279 24.51 3.44 -7.00
CA ASP A 279 24.99 3.16 -5.63
C ASP A 279 24.20 2.11 -4.84
N GLN A 280 23.26 1.39 -5.48
CA GLN A 280 22.43 0.34 -4.88
C GLN A 280 21.58 0.79 -3.67
N GLU A 281 21.41 2.10 -3.47
CA GLU A 281 20.75 2.66 -2.29
C GLU A 281 19.64 3.66 -2.67
N ALA A 282 18.71 3.83 -1.73
CA ALA A 282 17.70 4.88 -1.83
C ALA A 282 18.31 6.21 -1.35
N VAL A 283 17.94 7.31 -2.00
CA VAL A 283 18.47 8.64 -1.73
C VAL A 283 17.39 9.59 -1.24
N GLY A 284 17.79 10.58 -0.43
CA GLY A 284 16.90 11.65 0.02
C GLY A 284 16.37 12.50 -1.14
N LYS A 285 15.21 13.14 -0.94
CA LYS A 285 14.49 13.92 -1.97
C LYS A 285 15.36 14.95 -2.72
N ASP A 286 16.34 15.55 -2.04
CA ASP A 286 17.21 16.59 -2.59
C ASP A 286 18.32 16.02 -3.48
N HIS A 287 18.60 14.72 -3.36
CA HIS A 287 19.61 13.98 -4.14
C HIS A 287 19.01 13.15 -5.28
N ILE A 288 17.70 13.25 -5.52
CA ILE A 288 17.04 12.61 -6.67
C ILE A 288 17.29 13.44 -7.93
N ASN A 289 18.01 12.84 -8.88
CA ASN A 289 18.43 13.45 -10.14
C ASN A 289 17.25 13.67 -11.09
N ASN A 290 16.44 12.62 -11.30
CA ASN A 290 15.25 12.71 -12.15
C ASN A 290 14.02 13.07 -11.31
N LYS A 291 13.55 14.33 -11.42
CA LYS A 291 12.37 14.81 -10.69
C LYS A 291 11.06 14.11 -11.09
N ALA A 292 11.02 13.41 -12.22
CA ALA A 292 9.89 12.54 -12.55
C ALA A 292 9.79 11.33 -11.62
N LEU A 293 10.89 10.91 -10.99
CA LEU A 293 10.93 9.80 -10.02
C LEU A 293 10.86 10.28 -8.57
N LEU A 294 10.60 11.57 -8.33
CA LEU A 294 10.47 12.13 -6.98
C LEU A 294 9.18 11.62 -6.33
N PRO A 295 9.25 10.87 -5.22
CA PRO A 295 8.05 10.47 -4.49
C PRO A 295 7.35 11.68 -3.87
N PHE A 296 6.04 11.59 -3.72
CA PHE A 296 5.26 12.60 -3.00
C PHE A 296 5.77 12.76 -1.57
N GLN A 297 6.11 14.00 -1.20
CA GLN A 297 6.58 14.35 0.13
C GLN A 297 5.39 14.85 0.97
N SER A 298 5.29 14.43 2.23
CA SER A 298 4.15 14.74 3.08
C SER A 298 4.54 14.94 4.53
N GLY A 299 3.99 15.99 5.14
CA GLY A 299 4.19 16.29 6.55
C GLY A 299 5.66 16.50 6.88
N ALA A 300 6.08 15.96 8.02
CA ALA A 300 7.47 15.98 8.45
C ALA A 300 8.30 14.81 7.90
N ALA A 301 7.74 13.98 7.01
CA ALA A 301 8.44 12.83 6.46
C ALA A 301 9.34 13.23 5.28
N ASN A 302 10.55 12.68 5.26
CA ASN A 302 11.43 12.71 4.09
C ASN A 302 11.35 11.35 3.39
N ILE A 303 10.63 11.30 2.27
CA ILE A 303 10.40 10.08 1.50
C ILE A 303 11.55 9.87 0.52
N LEU A 304 12.23 8.74 0.67
CA LEU A 304 13.36 8.34 -0.16
C LEU A 304 12.90 7.90 -1.55
N GLY A 305 13.73 8.17 -2.56
CA GLY A 305 13.58 7.68 -3.93
C GLY A 305 14.85 7.01 -4.43
N TYR A 306 14.93 6.76 -5.73
CA TYR A 306 16.06 6.06 -6.34
C TYR A 306 16.60 6.83 -7.54
N ASN A 307 17.92 6.81 -7.69
CA ASN A 307 18.60 7.20 -8.92
C ASN A 307 18.88 5.94 -9.74
N LEU A 308 18.58 5.97 -11.04
CA LEU A 308 18.89 4.86 -11.94
C LEU A 308 20.31 4.99 -12.50
N LYS A 309 20.95 3.86 -12.81
CA LYS A 309 22.24 3.84 -13.52
C LYS A 309 22.10 4.43 -14.93
N GLN A 310 23.19 5.02 -15.40
CA GLN A 310 23.31 5.51 -16.78
C GLN A 310 23.59 4.34 -17.74
N ASP A 311 23.36 4.56 -19.04
CA ASP A 311 23.71 3.62 -20.13
C ASP A 311 23.02 2.24 -20.09
N LEU A 312 21.81 2.17 -19.52
CA LEU A 312 20.96 0.98 -19.61
C LEU A 312 20.35 0.89 -21.01
N ASP A 313 20.33 -0.32 -21.59
CA ASP A 313 19.56 -0.57 -22.81
C ASP A 313 18.06 -0.31 -22.56
N ASN A 314 17.31 0.02 -23.62
CA ASN A 314 15.91 0.45 -23.51
C ASN A 314 15.02 -0.54 -22.74
N ARG A 315 15.25 -1.86 -22.87
CA ARG A 315 14.44 -2.87 -22.19
C ARG A 315 14.76 -2.92 -20.70
N THR A 316 16.04 -2.88 -20.35
CA THR A 316 16.48 -2.84 -18.95
C THR A 316 16.05 -1.55 -18.28
N LEU A 317 16.23 -0.41 -18.96
CA LEU A 317 15.79 0.89 -18.47
C LEU A 317 14.29 0.89 -18.14
N ARG A 318 13.44 0.34 -19.02
CA ARG A 318 11.99 0.25 -18.78
C ARG A 318 11.65 -0.58 -17.55
N THR A 319 12.29 -1.74 -17.42
CA THR A 319 12.11 -2.62 -16.25
C THR A 319 12.52 -1.89 -14.96
N CYS A 320 13.67 -1.21 -14.98
CA CYS A 320 14.18 -0.47 -13.83
C CYS A 320 13.29 0.73 -13.46
N GLN A 321 12.80 1.48 -14.46
CA GLN A 321 11.88 2.59 -14.24
C GLN A 321 10.58 2.12 -13.60
N GLN A 322 9.99 1.02 -14.08
CA GLN A 322 8.79 0.44 -13.48
C GLN A 322 9.03 0.03 -12.01
N MET A 323 10.19 -0.54 -11.67
CA MET A 323 10.54 -0.95 -10.30
C MET A 323 10.63 0.22 -9.32
N VAL A 324 11.11 1.40 -9.78
CA VAL A 324 11.33 2.58 -8.91
C VAL A 324 10.20 3.61 -8.98
N MET A 325 9.25 3.46 -9.91
CA MET A 325 8.22 4.46 -10.17
C MET A 325 7.32 4.67 -8.94
N PRO A 326 7.22 5.90 -8.40
CA PRO A 326 6.34 6.15 -7.28
C PRO A 326 4.86 6.04 -7.69
N GLU A 327 4.01 5.78 -6.69
CA GLU A 327 2.61 5.40 -6.87
C GLU A 327 1.80 6.36 -7.76
N LEU A 328 1.89 7.68 -7.51
CA LEU A 328 1.07 8.66 -8.24
C LEU A 328 1.48 8.74 -9.71
N GLN A 329 2.78 8.68 -9.98
CA GLN A 329 3.38 8.64 -11.31
C GLN A 329 2.93 7.39 -12.07
N TYR A 330 2.98 6.24 -11.41
CA TYR A 330 2.60 4.99 -12.03
C TYR A 330 1.10 4.96 -12.33
N MET A 331 0.26 5.41 -11.39
CA MET A 331 -1.18 5.50 -11.63
C MET A 331 -1.51 6.44 -12.79
N SER A 332 -0.89 7.63 -12.86
CA SER A 332 -1.07 8.57 -13.97
C SER A 332 -0.63 7.98 -15.31
N TYR A 333 0.47 7.22 -15.32
CA TYR A 333 0.93 6.51 -16.51
C TYR A 333 -0.07 5.42 -16.96
N LEU A 334 -0.49 4.53 -16.05
CA LEU A 334 -1.47 3.49 -16.38
C LEU A 334 -2.80 4.08 -16.84
N TYR A 335 -3.22 5.20 -16.26
CA TYR A 335 -4.42 5.90 -16.69
C TYR A 335 -4.31 6.39 -18.14
N ALA A 336 -3.17 6.97 -18.52
CA ALA A 336 -2.93 7.40 -19.90
C ALA A 336 -2.89 6.22 -20.89
N VAL A 337 -2.31 5.08 -20.48
CA VAL A 337 -2.26 3.86 -21.30
C VAL A 337 -3.66 3.25 -21.48
N GLN A 338 -4.45 3.15 -20.41
CA GLN A 338 -5.78 2.54 -20.46
C GLN A 338 -6.86 3.43 -21.08
N HIS A 339 -6.73 4.77 -20.99
CA HIS A 339 -7.70 5.74 -21.49
C HIS A 339 -7.02 6.76 -22.42
N PRO A 340 -6.50 6.34 -23.60
CA PRO A 340 -5.70 7.21 -24.48
C PRO A 340 -6.49 8.38 -25.09
N HIS A 341 -7.82 8.30 -25.08
CA HIS A 341 -8.73 9.38 -25.50
C HIS A 341 -8.96 10.45 -24.42
N LYS A 342 -8.50 10.21 -23.18
CA LYS A 342 -8.67 11.14 -22.07
C LYS A 342 -7.39 11.90 -21.76
N LYS A 343 -7.55 13.07 -21.15
CA LYS A 343 -6.42 13.82 -20.63
C LYS A 343 -5.75 13.04 -19.51
N ARG A 344 -4.43 12.89 -19.56
CA ARG A 344 -3.63 12.32 -18.48
C ARG A 344 -3.80 13.12 -17.19
N LYS A 345 -3.98 12.42 -16.07
CA LYS A 345 -4.09 13.04 -14.74
C LYS A 345 -2.83 13.84 -14.40
N SER A 346 -3.03 15.11 -14.04
CA SER A 346 -1.94 16.03 -13.73
C SER A 346 -1.37 15.77 -12.34
N LEU A 347 -0.04 15.66 -12.26
CA LEU A 347 0.68 15.41 -11.01
C LEU A 347 1.38 16.65 -10.43
N GLY A 348 1.51 17.72 -11.23
CA GLY A 348 2.40 18.83 -10.89
C GLY A 348 3.90 18.45 -10.92
N PHE A 349 4.25 17.26 -11.42
CA PHE A 349 5.62 16.75 -11.58
C PHE A 349 5.94 16.48 -13.07
N PRO A 350 7.22 16.49 -13.47
CA PRO A 350 7.65 16.03 -14.80
C PRO A 350 7.25 14.57 -15.06
N LEU A 351 6.99 14.23 -16.32
CA LEU A 351 6.60 12.87 -16.72
C LEU A 351 7.81 11.93 -16.78
N VAL A 352 7.66 10.68 -16.32
CA VAL A 352 8.71 9.65 -16.40
C VAL A 352 8.90 9.17 -17.84
N TRP A 353 7.80 9.14 -18.60
CA TRP A 353 7.75 8.74 -20.00
C TRP A 353 7.32 9.93 -20.86
N THR A 354 8.00 10.13 -21.98
CA THR A 354 7.49 10.99 -23.05
C THR A 354 6.52 10.19 -23.92
N SER A 355 5.58 10.84 -24.62
CA SER A 355 4.55 10.16 -25.44
C SER A 355 5.08 9.19 -26.50
N PHE A 356 6.37 9.27 -26.84
CA PHE A 356 7.07 8.34 -27.75
C PHE A 356 7.53 7.04 -27.08
N GLN A 357 7.68 7.01 -25.75
CA GLN A 357 8.06 5.83 -24.97
C GLN A 357 6.85 5.08 -24.36
N GLU A 358 5.65 5.66 -24.50
CA GLU A 358 4.38 5.07 -24.06
C GLU A 358 3.72 4.19 -25.13
N LYS A 359 4.25 4.21 -26.35
CA LYS A 359 3.92 3.29 -27.46
C LYS A 359 4.93 2.15 -27.50
#